data_AF-X1D357-F1
#
_entry.id   AF-X1D357-F1
#
_cell.length_a   1.000
_cell.length_b   1.000
_cell.length_c   1.000
_cell.angle_alpha   90.00
_cell.angle_beta   90.00
_cell.angle_gamma   90.00
#
_symmetry.space_group_name_H-M   'P 1'
#
loop_
_entity.id
_entity.type
_entity.pdbx_description
1 polymer ?
#
loop_
_entity_poly.entity_id
_entity_poly.type
_entity_poly.pdbx_seq_one_letter_code
_entity_poly.pdbx_strand_id
1 'polypeptide(L)'
;MREIALQVARESEGRERNVLREYLQNYLLLLMQKTKMNESLYFVGGTALRFLYGIRRYSEDLDFTAGQEWQKSSLELFKQKINRELERAGYEFS
;
A
#
# COMPACT_ATOMS: atom_id res chain seq x y z
N MET A 1 7.48 3.19 -11.86
CA MET A 1 6.33 3.22 -10.93
C MET A 1 6.18 4.58 -10.27
N ARG A 2 7.25 5.19 -9.73
CA ARG A 2 7.23 6.57 -9.22
C ARG A 2 6.75 7.61 -10.24
N GLU A 3 7.32 7.62 -11.45
CA GLU A 3 6.94 8.59 -12.49
C GLU A 3 5.46 8.50 -12.87
N ILE A 4 4.91 7.28 -12.95
CA ILE A 4 3.49 7.06 -13.22
C ILE A 4 2.64 7.66 -12.08
N ALA A 5 3.01 7.40 -10.81
CA ALA A 5 2.32 7.98 -9.67
C ALA A 5 2.30 9.52 -9.73
N LEU A 6 3.43 10.14 -10.07
CA LEU A 6 3.55 11.59 -10.22
C LEU A 6 2.72 12.13 -11.39
N GLN A 7 2.68 11.42 -12.52
CA GLN A 7 1.85 11.80 -13.65
C GLN A 7 0.37 11.78 -13.29
N VAL A 8 -0.13 10.66 -12.72
CA VAL A 8 -1.54 10.52 -12.33
C VAL A 8 -1.94 11.59 -11.30
N ALA A 9 -1.01 11.94 -10.39
CA ALA A 9 -1.25 13.03 -9.45
C ALA A 9 -1.39 14.38 -10.13
N ARG A 10 -0.50 14.73 -11.07
CA ARG A 10 -0.57 16.01 -11.82
C ARG A 10 -1.88 16.18 -12.58
N GLU A 11 -2.48 15.08 -13.02
CA GLU A 11 -3.75 15.07 -13.75
C GLU A 11 -4.99 15.18 -12.82
N SER A 12 -4.81 15.20 -11.49
CA SER A 12 -5.92 15.03 -10.54
C SER A 12 -6.56 16.30 -9.96
N GLU A 13 -6.15 17.48 -10.43
CA GLU A 13 -6.71 18.82 -10.14
C GLU A 13 -7.15 19.03 -8.68
N GLY A 14 -6.22 19.41 -7.80
CA GLY A 14 -6.49 19.73 -6.40
C GLY A 14 -6.65 18.50 -5.49
N ARG A 15 -6.47 17.29 -6.02
CA ARG A 15 -6.53 16.01 -5.28
C ARG A 15 -5.20 15.25 -5.31
N GLU A 16 -4.11 15.92 -5.68
CA GLU A 16 -2.80 15.34 -5.96
C GLU A 16 -2.32 14.46 -4.81
N ARG A 17 -2.40 14.99 -3.58
CA ARG A 17 -1.99 14.27 -2.37
C ARG A 17 -2.81 12.99 -2.15
N ASN A 18 -4.12 13.05 -2.38
CA ASN A 18 -5.00 11.92 -2.16
C ASN A 18 -4.80 10.84 -3.23
N VAL A 19 -4.63 11.25 -4.48
CA VAL A 19 -4.34 10.34 -5.59
C VAL A 19 -2.98 9.68 -5.43
N LEU A 20 -1.94 10.42 -5.04
CA LEU A 20 -0.63 9.83 -4.70
C LEU A 20 -0.75 8.81 -3.58
N ARG A 21 -1.51 9.14 -2.53
CA ARG A 21 -1.72 8.24 -1.40
C ARG A 21 -2.41 6.95 -1.83
N GLU A 22 -3.52 7.04 -2.56
CA GLU A 22 -4.27 5.86 -3.01
C GLU A 22 -3.45 5.01 -4.00
N TYR A 23 -2.64 5.65 -4.86
CA TYR A 23 -1.71 4.95 -5.74
C TYR A 23 -0.69 4.16 -4.93
N LEU A 24 -0.05 4.79 -3.94
CA LEU A 24 0.96 4.15 -3.09
C LEU A 24 0.35 3.04 -2.23
N GLN A 25 -0.83 3.26 -1.64
CA GLN A 25 -1.56 2.25 -0.88
C GLN A 25 -1.87 1.02 -1.74
N ASN A 26 -2.39 1.21 -2.97
CA ASN A 26 -2.61 0.11 -3.91
C ASN A 26 -1.31 -0.59 -4.30
N TYR A 27 -0.23 0.17 -4.51
CA TYR A 27 1.06 -0.41 -4.85
C TYR A 27 1.63 -1.25 -3.70
N LEU A 28 1.51 -0.78 -2.45
CA LEU A 28 1.92 -1.55 -1.27
C LEU A 28 1.11 -2.84 -1.13
N LEU A 29 -0.21 -2.78 -1.33
CA LEU A 29 -1.07 -3.99 -1.31
C LEU A 29 -0.64 -5.00 -2.39
N LEU A 30 -0.27 -4.54 -3.59
CA LEU A 30 0.30 -5.39 -4.64
C LEU A 30 1.63 -6.03 -4.20
N LEU A 31 2.53 -5.26 -3.59
CA LEU A 31 3.81 -5.79 -3.09
C LEU A 31 3.60 -6.80 -1.97
N MET A 32 2.65 -6.57 -1.08
CA MET A 32 2.27 -7.51 -0.02
C MET A 32 1.76 -8.83 -0.62
N GLN A 33 0.93 -8.77 -1.67
CA GLN A 33 0.48 -9.96 -2.37
C GLN A 33 1.63 -10.70 -3.08
N LYS A 34 2.50 -9.98 -3.79
CA LYS A 34 3.67 -10.57 -4.48
C LYS A 34 4.64 -11.24 -3.52
N THR A 35 4.75 -10.72 -2.29
CA THR A 35 5.63 -11.27 -1.26
C THR A 35 4.96 -12.37 -0.42
N LYS A 36 3.69 -12.70 -0.70
CA LYS A 36 2.84 -13.66 0.04
C LYS A 36 2.48 -13.24 1.47
N MET A 37 2.58 -11.96 1.79
CA MET A 37 2.22 -11.41 3.09
C MET A 37 0.71 -11.53 3.38
N ASN A 38 -0.10 -11.55 2.32
CA ASN A 38 -1.55 -11.69 2.38
C ASN A 38 -2.04 -13.10 2.79
N GLU A 39 -1.14 -14.10 2.86
CA GLU A 39 -1.49 -15.45 3.35
C GLU A 39 -1.75 -15.46 4.86
N SER A 40 -1.22 -14.49 5.60
CA SER A 40 -1.33 -14.41 7.07
C SER A 40 -1.63 -13.00 7.61
N LEU A 41 -1.71 -11.97 6.77
CA LEU A 41 -2.28 -10.66 7.11
C LEU A 41 -3.50 -10.35 6.23
N TYR A 42 -4.62 -10.06 6.89
CA TYR A 42 -5.88 -9.75 6.23
C TYR A 42 -6.13 -8.25 6.19
N PHE A 43 -6.33 -7.70 4.98
CA PHE A 43 -6.58 -6.29 4.76
C PHE A 43 -7.99 -5.89 5.22
N VAL A 44 -8.07 -4.90 6.11
CA VAL A 44 -9.32 -4.47 6.76
C VAL A 44 -9.37 -2.93 6.89
N GLY A 45 -10.37 -2.41 7.59
CA GLY A 45 -10.43 -1.00 7.98
C GLY A 45 -10.92 -0.04 6.90
N GLY A 46 -10.64 1.25 7.08
CA GLY A 46 -11.21 2.34 6.28
C GLY A 46 -10.77 2.31 4.81
N THR A 47 -9.53 1.92 4.56
CA THR A 47 -8.98 1.84 3.19
C THR A 47 -9.51 0.62 2.46
N ALA A 48 -9.76 -0.50 3.16
CA ALA A 48 -10.46 -1.64 2.57
C ALA A 48 -11.90 -1.27 2.16
N LEU A 49 -12.62 -0.53 3.00
CA LEU A 49 -13.94 0.00 2.63
C LEU A 49 -13.87 0.93 1.42
N ARG A 50 -12.84 1.78 1.35
CA ARG A 50 -12.60 2.68 0.21
C ARG A 50 -12.36 1.91 -1.09
N PHE A 51 -11.46 0.94 -1.10
CA PHE A 51 -11.09 0.23 -2.33
C PHE A 51 -12.07 -0.87 -2.74
N LEU A 52 -12.62 -1.62 -1.78
CA LEU A 52 -13.48 -2.77 -2.09
C LEU A 52 -14.96 -2.39 -2.20
N TYR A 53 -15.40 -1.32 -1.52
CA TYR A 53 -16.81 -0.91 -1.48
C TYR A 53 -17.04 0.52 -2.00
N GLY A 54 -16.00 1.23 -2.44
CA GLY A 54 -16.15 2.51 -3.15
C GLY A 54 -16.68 3.67 -2.31
N ILE A 55 -16.50 3.65 -0.99
CA ILE A 55 -17.02 4.72 -0.12
C ILE A 55 -16.43 6.10 -0.47
N ARG A 56 -17.23 7.16 -0.35
CA ARG A 56 -16.88 8.53 -0.76
C ARG A 56 -16.04 9.29 0.30
N ARG A 57 -15.03 8.64 0.87
CA ARG A 57 -14.03 9.29 1.73
C ARG A 57 -12.63 8.75 1.45
N TYR A 58 -11.62 9.61 1.59
CA TYR A 58 -10.24 9.15 1.62
C TYR A 58 -9.91 8.50 2.97
N SER A 59 -8.94 7.61 2.96
CA SER A 59 -8.42 6.93 4.14
C SER A 59 -6.90 6.97 4.10
N GLU A 60 -6.27 7.19 5.25
CA GLU A 60 -4.82 7.43 5.30
C GLU A 60 -4.02 6.16 5.58
N ASP A 61 -4.55 5.30 6.45
CA ASP A 61 -3.83 4.14 6.98
C ASP A 61 -4.11 2.85 6.17
N LEU A 62 -3.20 1.88 6.26
CA LEU A 62 -3.47 0.51 5.85
C LEU A 62 -3.61 -0.36 7.10
N ASP A 63 -4.82 -0.81 7.38
CA ASP A 63 -5.13 -1.63 8.54
C ASP A 63 -5.11 -3.12 8.17
N PHE A 64 -4.51 -3.93 9.05
CA PHE A 64 -4.47 -5.39 8.88
C PHE A 64 -4.82 -6.11 10.17
N THR A 65 -5.50 -7.24 10.04
CA THR A 65 -5.65 -8.23 11.11
C THR A 65 -4.70 -9.39 10.85
N ALA A 66 -3.93 -9.76 11.87
CA ALA A 66 -3.02 -10.89 11.80
C ALA A 66 -3.77 -12.22 11.98
N GLY A 67 -3.54 -13.15 11.05
CA GLY A 67 -3.97 -14.54 11.18
C GLY A 67 -3.14 -15.30 12.23
N GLN A 68 -3.61 -16.50 12.61
CA GLN A 68 -2.95 -17.32 13.63
C GLN A 68 -1.50 -17.69 13.28
N GLU A 69 -1.21 -17.85 11.99
CA GLU A 69 0.13 -18.20 11.48
C GLU A 69 1.09 -16.99 11.43
N TRP A 70 0.62 -15.78 11.72
CA TRP A 70 1.45 -14.58 11.65
C TRP A 70 2.46 -14.53 12.79
N GLN A 71 3.74 -14.40 12.43
CA GLN A 71 4.82 -14.22 13.40
C GLN A 71 5.38 -12.80 13.32
N LYS A 72 5.67 -12.20 14.48
CA LYS A 72 6.28 -10.86 14.56
C LYS A 72 7.61 -10.76 13.78
N SER A 73 8.40 -11.84 13.75
CA SER A 73 9.62 -11.96 12.95
C SER A 73 9.40 -11.79 11.45
N SER A 74 8.21 -12.14 10.95
CA SER A 74 7.84 -11.98 9.55
C SER A 74 7.81 -10.51 9.13
N LEU A 75 7.47 -9.61 10.06
CA LEU A 75 7.40 -8.17 9.79
C LEU A 75 8.72 -7.62 9.23
N GLU A 76 9.85 -7.99 9.84
CA GLU A 76 11.17 -7.52 9.40
C GLU A 76 11.53 -8.07 8.02
N LEU A 77 11.21 -9.35 7.75
CA LEU A 77 11.42 -9.96 6.43
C LEU A 77 10.59 -9.26 5.35
N PHE A 78 9.33 -8.94 5.64
CA PHE A 78 8.47 -8.22 4.71
C PHE A 78 8.92 -6.78 4.50
N LYS A 79 9.32 -6.08 5.56
CA LYS A 79 9.87 -4.73 5.48
C LYS A 79 11.07 -4.68 4.53
N GLN A 80 12.00 -5.63 4.65
CA GLN A 80 13.15 -5.71 3.74
C GLN A 80 12.74 -5.96 2.28
N LYS A 81 11.80 -6.87 2.04
CA LYS A 81 11.30 -7.17 0.69
C LYS A 81 10.59 -5.97 0.07
N ILE A 82 9.69 -5.34 0.83
CA ILE A 82 8.92 -4.17 0.38
C ILE A 82 9.85 -2.99 0.09
N ASN A 83 10.81 -2.69 0.98
CA ASN A 83 11.78 -1.61 0.76
C ASN A 83 12.57 -1.81 -0.54
N ARG A 84 13.06 -3.02 -0.78
CA ARG A 84 13.77 -3.36 -2.03
C ARG A 84 12.91 -3.13 -3.28
N GLU A 85 11.63 -3.50 -3.22
CA GLU A 85 10.72 -3.30 -4.36
C GLU A 85 10.31 -1.82 -4.53
N LEU A 86 10.28 -1.03 -3.45
CA LEU A 86 10.05 0.40 -3.50
C LEU A 86 11.27 1.14 -4.09
N GLU A 87 12.49 0.79 -3.66
CA GLU A 87 13.75 1.31 -4.24
C GLU A 87 13.82 1.02 -5.75
N ARG A 88 13.55 -0.22 -6.15
CA ARG A 88 13.47 -0.62 -7.58
C ARG A 88 12.41 0.15 -8.36
N ALA A 89 11.33 0.55 -7.70
CA ALA A 89 10.26 1.35 -8.27
C ALA A 89 10.60 2.85 -8.41
N GLY A 90 11.77 3.25 -7.91
CA GLY A 90 12.32 4.60 -7.92
C GLY A 90 11.95 5.43 -6.69
N TYR A 91 11.43 4.81 -5.62
CA TYR A 91 11.12 5.52 -4.38
C TYR A 91 12.34 5.55 -3.47
N GLU A 92 12.61 6.72 -2.89
CA GLU A 92 13.69 6.94 -1.92
C GLU A 92 13.07 7.19 -0.55
N PHE A 93 13.67 6.59 0.48
CA PHE A 93 13.29 6.79 1.88
C PHE A 93 14.45 7.52 2.56
N SER A 94 14.16 8.65 3.20
CA SER A 94 15.09 9.37 4.08
C SER A 94 15.12 8.75 5.46
#